data_AF-A0A0R2CQZ2-F1
#
_entry.id   AF-A0A0R2CQZ2-F1
#
_cell.length_a   1.000
_cell.length_b   1.000
_cell.length_c   1.000
_cell.angle_alpha   90.00
_cell.angle_beta   90.00
_cell.angle_gamma   90.00
#
_symmetry.space_group_name_H-M   'P 1'
#
loop_
_entity.id
_entity.type
_entity.pdbx_description
1 polymer ?
#
loop_
_entity_poly.entity_id
_entity_poly.type
_entity_poly.pdbx_seq_one_letter_code
_entity_poly.pdbx_strand_id
1 'polypeptide(L)' 'MYVLISWFPAAQGSKLAEILGRLCEPYLSIFDRFVPTIGGISFSPVVGLIALQFIQNGFNYIFTSFFGFLLALV' A
#
# COMPACT_ATOMS: atom_id res chain seq x y z
N MET A 1 7.84 10.36 -9.33
CA MET A 1 7.91 11.76 -8.85
C MET A 1 6.63 12.63 -8.99
N TYR A 2 5.76 12.47 -10.00
CA TYR A 2 4.52 13.29 -10.15
C TYR A 2 3.36 12.91 -9.20
N VAL A 3 3.42 11.72 -8.61
CA VAL A 3 2.37 11.11 -7.77
C VAL A 3 2.09 11.93 -6.50
N LEU A 4 3.15 12.36 -5.80
CA LEU A 4 3.03 13.02 -4.50
C LEU A 4 2.56 14.49 -4.62
N ILE A 5 2.87 15.15 -5.73
CA ILE A 5 2.59 16.57 -5.97
C ILE A 5 1.09 16.85 -6.14
N SER A 6 0.33 15.88 -6.66
CA SER A 6 -1.10 16.05 -6.95
C SER A 6 -2.03 15.79 -5.75
N TRP A 7 -1.62 14.96 -4.79
CA TRP A 7 -2.43 14.60 -3.61
C TRP A 7 -2.05 15.36 -2.35
N PHE A 8 -0.76 15.69 -2.21
CA PHE A 8 -0.24 16.37 -1.02
C PHE A 8 0.80 17.44 -1.43
N PRO A 9 0.35 18.61 -1.91
CA PRO A 9 1.24 19.73 -2.23
C PRO A 9 2.13 20.12 -1.03
N ALA A 10 1.60 19.98 0.19
CA ALA A 10 2.26 20.30 1.45
C ALA A 10 3.35 19.30 1.88
N ALA A 11 3.43 18.11 1.27
CA ALA A 11 4.45 17.10 1.60
C ALA A 11 5.71 17.21 0.72
N GLN A 12 5.69 18.08 -0.31
CA GLN A 12 6.84 18.35 -1.16
C GLN A 12 8.03 18.86 -0.33
N GLY A 13 9.20 18.24 -0.51
CA GLY A 13 10.44 18.62 0.18
C GLY A 13 10.63 18.03 1.58
N SER A 14 9.66 17.27 2.11
CA SER A 14 9.87 16.56 3.38
C SER A 14 10.73 15.31 3.17
N LYS A 15 11.67 15.04 4.09
CA LYS A 15 12.48 13.79 4.07
C LYS A 15 11.61 12.53 4.06
N LEU A 16 10.45 12.59 4.71
CA LEU A 16 9.46 11.51 4.73
C LEU A 16 8.90 11.25 3.33
N ALA A 17 8.54 12.29 2.58
CA ALA A 17 8.06 12.14 1.21
C ALA A 17 9.14 11.59 0.27
N GLU A 18 10.41 11.93 0.46
CA GLU A 18 11.50 11.36 -0.34
C GLU A 18 11.72 9.87 -0.04
N ILE A 19 11.70 9.48 1.23
CA ILE A 19 11.84 8.08 1.67
C ILE A 19 10.66 7.24 1.18
N LEU A 20 9.43 7.73 1.38
CA LEU A 20 8.23 7.07 0.87
C LEU A 20 8.22 7.02 -0.65
N GLY A 21 8.66 8.08 -1.34
CA GLY A 21 8.82 8.09 -2.79
C GLY A 21 9.74 6.97 -3.28
N ARG A 22 10.91 6.77 -2.65
CA ARG A 22 11.87 5.71 -3.02
C ARG A 22 11.38 4.30 -2.68
N LEU A 23 10.69 4.13 -1.54
CA LEU A 23 10.14 2.83 -1.14
C LEU A 23 8.91 2.46 -1.97
N CYS A 24 8.06 3.44 -2.22
CA CYS A 24 6.84 3.25 -2.97
C CYS A 24 7.09 3.24 -4.48
N GLU A 25 8.13 3.86 -5.05
CA GLU A 25 8.39 3.80 -6.50
C GLU A 25 8.36 2.38 -7.10
N PRO A 26 9.13 1.39 -6.58
CA PRO A 26 9.08 0.04 -7.09
C PRO A 26 7.72 -0.63 -6.82
N TYR A 27 7.11 -0.37 -5.66
CA TYR A 27 5.80 -0.92 -5.31
C TYR A 27 4.69 -0.38 -6.20
N LEU A 28 4.61 0.95 -6.35
CA LEU A 28 3.68 1.69 -7.21
C LEU A 28 3.87 1.32 -8.68
N SER A 29 5.09 1.04 -9.14
CA SER A 29 5.32 0.60 -10.53
C SER A 29 4.57 -0.69 -10.88
N ILE A 30 4.32 -1.55 -9.89
CA ILE A 30 3.51 -2.76 -10.05
C ILE A 30 2.04 -2.37 -10.21
N PHE A 31 1.54 -1.48 -9.36
CA PHE A 31 0.13 -1.05 -9.38
C PHE A 31 -0.20 -0.11 -10.54
N ASP A 32 0.74 0.71 -11.01
CA ASP A 32 0.56 1.58 -12.18
C ASP A 32 0.29 0.78 -13.46
N ARG A 33 0.72 -0.49 -13.50
CA ARG A 33 0.42 -1.41 -14.59
C ARG A 33 -1.03 -1.94 -14.56
N PHE A 34 -1.66 -1.95 -13.39
CA PHE A 34 -3.04 -2.41 -13.19
C PHE A 34 -4.03 -1.26 -13.05
N VAL A 35 -3.58 -0.11 -12.55
CA VAL A 35 -4.40 1.07 -12.23
C VAL A 35 -3.94 2.22 -13.11
N PRO A 36 -4.63 2.50 -14.23
CA PRO A 36 -4.28 3.62 -15.09
C PRO A 36 -4.39 4.93 -14.31
N THR A 37 -3.53 5.89 -14.64
CA THR A 37 -3.63 7.25 -14.11
C THR A 37 -4.92 7.90 -14.62
N ILE A 38 -5.81 8.30 -13.71
CA ILE A 38 -7.07 8.97 -14.05
C ILE A 38 -6.83 10.47 -13.90
N GLY A 39 -6.92 11.23 -14.99
CA GLY A 39 -6.85 12.69 -14.96
C GLY A 39 -5.47 13.26 -14.55
N GLY A 40 -4.37 12.55 -14.83
CA GLY A 40 -3.01 12.99 -14.47
C GLY A 40 -2.61 12.71 -13.02
N ILE A 41 -3.47 11.98 -12.29
CA ILE A 41 -3.30 11.64 -10.88
C ILE A 41 -3.21 10.11 -10.75
N SER A 42 -2.23 9.61 -9.99
CA SER A 42 -2.06 8.18 -9.71
C SER A 42 -2.85 7.76 -8.46
N PHE A 43 -3.78 6.82 -8.61
CA PHE A 43 -4.49 6.18 -7.49
C PHE A 43 -3.70 5.04 -6.82
N SER A 44 -2.55 4.71 -7.41
CA SER A 44 -1.60 3.69 -7.00
C SER A 44 -1.24 3.72 -5.49
N PRO A 45 -1.04 4.88 -4.81
CA PRO A 45 -0.78 4.91 -3.36
C PRO A 45 -1.97 4.48 -2.49
N VAL A 46 -3.18 4.89 -2.87
CA VAL A 46 -4.41 4.52 -2.16
C VAL A 46 -4.65 3.02 -2.27
N VAL A 47 -4.50 2.49 -3.48
CA VAL A 47 -4.62 1.06 -3.75
C VAL A 47 -3.56 0.29 -2.96
N GLY A 48 -2.33 0.82 -2.86
CA GLY A 48 -1.27 0.25 -2.04
C GLY A 48 -1.60 0.19 -0.54
N LEU A 49 -2.18 1.27 0.01
CA LEU A 49 -2.62 1.28 1.41
C LEU A 49 -3.76 0.29 1.66
N ILE A 50 -4.73 0.23 0.76
CA ILE A 50 -5.83 -0.73 0.83
C ILE A 50 -5.28 -2.16 0.76
N ALA A 51 -4.38 -2.45 -0.19
CA ALA A 51 -3.75 -3.76 -0.31
C ALA A 51 -2.99 -4.15 0.96
N LEU A 52 -2.26 -3.21 1.58
CA LEU A 52 -1.56 -3.44 2.84
C LEU A 52 -2.53 -3.79 3.98
N GLN A 53 -3.67 -3.10 4.07
CA GLN A 53 -4.71 -3.43 5.05
C GLN A 53 -5.29 -4.83 4.82
N PHE A 54 -5.54 -5.21 3.56
CA PHE A 54 -5.99 -6.57 3.23
C PHE A 54 -4.96 -7.63 3.60
N ILE A 55 -3.68 -7.39 3.35
CA ILE A 55 -2.59 -8.31 3.73
C ILE A 55 -2.55 -8.48 5.25
N GLN A 56 -2.60 -7.39 6.01
CA GLN A 56 -2.58 -7.45 7.48
C GLN A 56 -3.80 -8.21 8.03
N ASN A 57 -5.00 -7.86 7.55
CA ASN A 57 -6.23 -8.51 7.99
C ASN A 57 -6.27 -10.00 7.59
N GLY A 58 -5.84 -10.33 6.38
CA GLY A 58 -5.74 -11.71 5.90
C GLY A 58 -4.74 -12.53 6.71
N PHE A 59 -3.57 -11.98 6.99
CA PHE A 59 -2.56 -12.63 7.82
C PHE A 59 -3.11 -12.93 9.23
N ASN A 60 -3.73 -11.94 9.87
CA ASN A 60 -4.33 -12.12 11.19
C ASN A 60 -5.43 -13.18 11.17
N TYR A 61 -6.28 -13.18 10.15
CA TYR A 61 -7.34 -14.19 9.99
C TYR A 61 -6.77 -15.60 9.88
N ILE A 62 -5.77 -15.80 9.03
CA ILE A 62 -5.13 -17.10 8.82
C ILE A 62 -4.43 -17.55 10.11
N PHE A 63 -3.69 -16.65 10.76
CA PHE A 63 -2.98 -16.92 11.99
C PHE A 63 -3.94 -17.34 13.12
N THR A 64 -5.00 -16.58 13.34
CA THR A 64 -6.02 -16.90 14.36
C THR A 64 -6.77 -18.19 14.02
N SER A 65 -7.13 -18.42 12.75
CA SER A 65 -7.83 -19.64 12.33
C SER A 65 -6.96 -20.88 12.52
N PHE A 66 -5.68 -20.80 12.14
CA PHE A 66 -4.72 -21.89 12.30
C PHE A 66 -4.47 -22.19 13.79
N PHE A 67 -4.23 -21.17 14.60
CA PHE A 67 -4.00 -21.33 16.03
C PHE A 67 -5.24 -21.88 16.76
N GLY A 68 -6.44 -21.40 16.39
CA GLY A 68 -7.70 -21.92 16.91
C GLY A 68 -7.93 -23.38 16.53
N PHE A 69 -7.63 -23.77 15.29
CA PHE A 69 -7.67 -25.17 14.86
C PHE A 69 -6.69 -26.05 15.64
N LEU A 70 -5.46 -25.58 15.84
CA LEU A 70 -4.43 -26.30 16.59
C LEU A 70 -4.82 -26.51 18.06
N LEU A 71 -5.39 -25.48 18.71
CA LEU A 71 -5.93 -25.60 20.07
C LEU A 71 -7.11 -26.56 20.18
N ALA A 72 -7.93 -26.70 19.13
CA ALA A 72 -9.06 -27.62 19.12
C ALA A 72 -8.64 -29.11 18.99
N LEU A 73 -7.40 -29.38 18.56
CA LEU A 73 -6.86 -30.73 18.38
C LEU A 73 -6.04 -31.25 19.57
N VAL A 74 -5.65 -30.40 20.51
CA VAL A 74 -4.90 -30.73 21.74
C VAL A 74 -5.85 -30.93 22.90
#